data_AF-A0AAD5Q088-F1
#
_entry.id   AF-A0AAD5Q088-F1
#
_cell.length_a   1.000
_cell.length_b   1.000
_cell.length_c   1.000
_cell.angle_alpha   90.00
_cell.angle_beta   90.00
_cell.angle_gamma   90.00
#
_symmetry.space_group_name_H-M   'P 1'
#
loop_
_entity.id
_entity.type
_entity.pdbx_description
1 polymer ?
#
loop_
_entity_poly.entity_id
_entity_poly.type
_entity_poly.pdbx_seq_one_letter_code
_entity_poly.pdbx_strand_id
1 'polypeptide(L)'
;MSENTNMEQLSIPEFYKGRSVFITGATGFMGKVLVEKLLRSCPGIERIYLLMRPSKGQSVECRLQDLINNQIFDAVRKQQVNVMTKLTAMTGDVTLPGFGLSVSDMNLLIENVSIVFNSAATIKFNEELKDAIEMNVKGPMQLLNICRQMKRLEAFVHVSTAFNNLDREEMKEQVYRSKVDPVKLIQLLDCLDDNVVKKIAPQLIGNCPNTYTYTKALAEQLLEEQCGNVPLAIVRPSIVTAALKEPIPGWVDNYNGATGTIAAVGKGFFRILKINAELVSDIIPVDYPINLMIAVAWHLALRRPNEVPVYSCTTGHRNPLTWGGLKRFTLDSWLKYPTKDMMWYPSAFYTINDAWFKANQALFHTIPAHLFDMFYTLTGKRTRWVRMYAKATLAFSSLEFFTTHQWRFISNNPIRLLEEMSNQDKKTFYFDVREIDWKHYFETYVQGARRYILKDDPSTLPLARRNLNRLYVIRMCLRLVFFFSVFTVLLRTFKPFLLPAICLQTAIFLLAEFLSV
;
A
#
# COMPACT_ATOMS: atom_id res chain seq x y z
N MET A 1 13.84 -44.93 13.61
CA MET A 1 13.86 -45.09 12.14
C MET A 1 13.51 -43.74 11.55
N SER A 2 14.49 -43.14 10.88
CA SER A 2 14.46 -41.77 10.35
C SER A 2 13.60 -41.68 9.09
N GLU A 3 12.46 -41.01 9.16
CA GLU A 3 11.81 -40.46 7.97
C GLU A 3 12.63 -39.25 7.49
N ASN A 4 13.73 -39.52 6.78
CA ASN A 4 14.29 -38.57 5.83
C ASN A 4 13.34 -38.55 4.63
N THR A 5 12.19 -37.90 4.80
CA THR A 5 11.35 -37.51 3.67
C THR A 5 12.19 -36.58 2.82
N ASN A 6 12.46 -36.95 1.57
CA ASN A 6 13.28 -36.19 0.64
C ASN A 6 12.68 -34.78 0.50
N MET A 7 13.23 -33.82 1.24
CA MET A 7 12.69 -32.45 1.32
C MET A 7 12.66 -31.76 -0.06
N GLU A 8 13.48 -32.22 -1.00
CA GLU A 8 13.54 -31.71 -2.38
C GLU A 8 12.26 -31.89 -3.21
N GLN A 9 11.25 -32.63 -2.73
CA GLN A 9 9.98 -32.87 -3.45
C GLN A 9 8.72 -32.40 -2.70
N LEU A 10 8.84 -31.80 -1.51
CA LEU A 10 7.68 -31.34 -0.74
C LEU A 10 6.99 -30.17 -1.45
N SER A 11 5.70 -30.31 -1.76
CA SER A 11 4.88 -29.18 -2.21
C SER A 11 4.71 -28.14 -1.09
N ILE A 12 4.33 -26.90 -1.44
CA ILE A 12 4.12 -25.85 -0.45
C ILE A 12 3.06 -26.26 0.60
N PRO A 13 1.87 -26.78 0.24
CA PRO A 13 0.88 -27.19 1.23
C PRO A 13 1.34 -28.33 2.15
N GLU A 14 2.15 -29.26 1.64
CA GLU A 14 2.72 -30.36 2.44
C GLU A 14 3.78 -29.85 3.41
N PHE A 15 4.60 -28.87 3.01
CA PHE A 15 5.49 -28.18 3.92
C PHE A 15 4.73 -27.49 5.07
N TYR A 16 3.56 -26.92 4.83
CA TYR A 16 2.79 -26.33 5.94
C TYR A 16 2.03 -27.35 6.80
N LYS A 17 1.98 -28.63 6.40
CA LYS A 17 1.20 -29.66 7.12
C LYS A 17 1.81 -29.98 8.48
N GLY A 18 0.98 -29.97 9.52
CA GLY A 18 1.39 -30.27 10.90
C GLY A 18 2.33 -29.22 11.52
N ARG A 19 2.53 -28.09 10.85
CA ARG A 19 3.37 -27.00 11.32
C ARG A 19 2.52 -25.88 11.92
N SER A 20 3.08 -25.19 12.91
CA SER A 20 2.48 -23.99 13.50
C SER A 20 3.16 -22.71 13.03
N VAL A 21 2.36 -21.69 12.76
CA VAL A 21 2.77 -20.39 12.17
C VAL A 21 2.54 -19.26 13.17
N PHE A 22 3.49 -18.34 13.31
CA PHE A 22 3.32 -17.10 14.06
C PHE A 22 3.31 -15.88 13.14
N ILE A 23 2.32 -14.99 13.29
CA ILE A 23 2.15 -13.82 12.43
C ILE A 23 2.04 -12.56 13.28
N THR A 24 2.93 -11.60 13.05
CA THR A 24 2.77 -10.23 13.53
C THR A 24 2.06 -9.38 12.46
N GLY A 25 1.26 -8.41 12.90
CA GLY A 25 0.54 -7.53 11.96
C GLY A 25 -0.63 -8.21 11.24
N ALA A 26 -1.16 -9.32 11.78
CA ALA A 26 -2.24 -10.11 11.19
C ALA A 26 -3.55 -9.33 10.96
N THR A 27 -3.79 -8.27 11.73
CA THR A 27 -4.97 -7.40 11.57
C THR A 27 -4.80 -6.30 10.52
N GLY A 28 -3.60 -6.15 9.95
CA GLY A 28 -3.32 -5.22 8.86
C GLY A 28 -3.81 -5.75 7.50
N PHE A 29 -3.75 -4.91 6.47
CA PHE A 29 -4.23 -5.23 5.13
C PHE A 29 -3.58 -6.50 4.55
N MET A 30 -2.25 -6.55 4.50
CA MET A 30 -1.50 -7.74 4.05
C MET A 30 -1.70 -8.93 5.00
N GLY A 31 -1.68 -8.70 6.32
CA GLY A 31 -1.84 -9.74 7.33
C GLY A 31 -3.16 -10.51 7.20
N LYS A 32 -4.25 -9.81 6.93
CA LYS A 32 -5.57 -10.41 6.67
C LYS A 32 -5.54 -11.36 5.47
N VAL A 33 -4.92 -10.93 4.37
CA VAL A 33 -4.80 -11.73 3.14
C VAL A 33 -3.86 -12.92 3.36
N LEU A 34 -2.77 -12.75 4.12
CA LEU A 34 -1.88 -13.84 4.50
C LEU A 34 -2.61 -14.93 5.30
N VAL A 35 -3.36 -14.53 6.33
CA VAL A 35 -4.14 -15.48 7.15
C VAL A 35 -5.18 -16.19 6.29
N GLU A 36 -5.93 -15.47 5.45
CA GLU A 36 -6.90 -16.07 4.53
C GLU A 36 -6.23 -17.09 3.61
N LYS A 37 -5.10 -16.71 2.99
CA LYS A 37 -4.41 -17.54 2.01
C LYS A 37 -3.86 -18.82 2.64
N LEU A 38 -3.27 -18.73 3.84
CA LEU A 38 -2.78 -19.88 4.59
C LEU A 38 -3.91 -20.83 4.98
N LEU A 39 -5.03 -20.32 5.51
CA LEU A 39 -6.18 -21.17 5.86
C LEU A 39 -6.77 -21.85 4.62
N ARG A 40 -6.91 -21.13 3.51
CA ARG A 40 -7.50 -21.65 2.27
C ARG A 40 -6.61 -22.67 1.58
N SER A 41 -5.32 -22.36 1.44
CA SER A 41 -4.40 -23.10 0.55
C SER A 41 -3.50 -24.08 1.30
N CYS A 42 -3.37 -23.95 2.62
CA CYS A 42 -2.59 -24.84 3.47
C CYS A 42 -3.47 -25.43 4.59
N PRO A 43 -4.51 -26.22 4.26
CA PRO A 43 -5.44 -26.79 5.25
C PRO A 43 -4.77 -27.79 6.21
N GLY A 44 -3.53 -28.20 5.95
CA GLY A 44 -2.75 -29.05 6.84
C GLY A 44 -2.12 -28.33 8.04
N ILE A 45 -2.13 -26.98 8.08
CA ILE A 45 -1.57 -26.20 9.21
C ILE A 45 -2.24 -26.61 10.52
N GLU A 46 -1.44 -26.82 11.56
CA GLU A 46 -1.91 -27.17 12.89
C GLU A 46 -2.50 -25.96 13.61
N ARG A 47 -1.70 -24.89 13.75
CA ARG A 47 -2.10 -23.67 14.45
C ARG A 47 -1.50 -22.42 13.80
N ILE A 48 -2.25 -21.32 13.83
CA ILE A 48 -1.76 -19.99 13.46
C ILE A 48 -1.94 -19.06 14.65
N TYR A 49 -0.82 -18.65 15.23
CA TYR A 49 -0.74 -17.72 16.34
C TYR A 49 -0.65 -16.28 15.80
N LEU A 50 -1.56 -15.42 16.26
CA LEU A 50 -1.67 -14.04 15.79
C LEU A 50 -1.32 -13.08 16.91
N LEU A 51 -0.22 -12.32 16.75
CA LEU A 51 0.08 -11.24 17.69
C LEU A 51 -0.93 -10.10 17.48
N MET A 52 -1.70 -9.80 18.52
CA MET A 52 -2.78 -8.82 18.47
C MET A 52 -2.70 -7.87 19.67
N ARG A 53 -2.75 -6.58 19.36
CA ARG A 53 -2.79 -5.52 20.38
C ARG A 53 -4.22 -5.34 20.90
N PRO A 54 -4.45 -4.95 22.15
CA PRO A 54 -5.73 -4.36 22.53
C PRO A 54 -5.97 -3.07 21.74
N SER A 55 -7.23 -2.72 21.48
CA SER A 55 -7.59 -1.37 20.99
C SER A 55 -8.52 -0.67 21.99
N LYS A 56 -8.66 0.66 21.86
CA LYS A 56 -9.49 1.45 22.79
C LYS A 56 -10.90 0.87 22.88
N GLY A 57 -11.24 0.30 24.04
CA GLY A 57 -12.55 -0.28 24.33
C GLY A 57 -12.84 -1.66 23.71
N GLN A 58 -11.85 -2.35 23.15
CA GLN A 58 -12.06 -3.67 22.51
C GLN A 58 -10.97 -4.66 22.91
N SER A 59 -11.39 -5.82 23.41
CA SER A 59 -10.49 -6.91 23.79
C SER A 59 -9.88 -7.61 22.56
N VAL A 60 -8.81 -8.37 22.77
CA VAL A 60 -8.14 -9.11 21.69
C VAL A 60 -9.05 -10.19 21.10
N GLU A 61 -9.90 -10.81 21.92
CA GLU A 61 -10.90 -11.79 21.51
C GLU A 61 -11.94 -11.16 20.59
N CYS A 62 -12.47 -9.99 20.93
CA CYS A 62 -13.40 -9.27 20.06
C CYS A 62 -12.74 -8.90 18.73
N ARG A 63 -11.47 -8.45 18.75
CA ARG A 63 -10.72 -8.15 17.52
C ARG A 63 -10.47 -9.40 16.67
N LEU A 64 -10.25 -10.56 17.29
CA LEU A 64 -10.14 -11.84 16.59
C LEU A 64 -11.48 -12.21 15.93
N GLN A 65 -12.60 -12.02 16.63
CA GLN A 65 -13.92 -12.24 16.05
C GLN A 65 -14.19 -11.31 14.85
N ASP A 66 -13.83 -10.03 14.94
CA ASP A 66 -13.93 -9.09 13.82
C ASP A 66 -13.09 -9.53 12.61
N LEU A 67 -11.89 -10.05 12.87
CA LEU A 67 -11.04 -10.63 11.83
C LEU A 67 -11.74 -11.82 11.16
N ILE A 68 -12.19 -12.79 11.96
CA ILE A 68 -12.85 -14.01 11.48
C ILE A 68 -14.13 -13.70 10.70
N ASN A 69 -14.91 -12.72 11.14
CA ASN A 69 -16.16 -12.29 10.52
C ASN A 69 -15.96 -11.40 9.29
N ASN A 70 -14.72 -11.03 8.96
CA ASN A 70 -14.45 -10.26 7.76
C ASN A 70 -14.85 -11.07 6.50
N GLN A 71 -15.46 -10.38 5.53
CA GLN A 71 -15.97 -10.98 4.29
C GLN A 71 -14.93 -11.78 3.48
N ILE A 72 -13.63 -11.46 3.62
CA ILE A 72 -12.59 -12.19 2.89
C ILE A 72 -12.51 -13.67 3.30
N PHE A 73 -12.95 -13.98 4.51
CA PHE A 73 -12.94 -15.32 5.05
C PHE A 73 -14.23 -16.10 4.73
N ASP A 74 -15.24 -15.49 4.10
CA ASP A 74 -16.53 -16.11 3.82
C ASP A 74 -16.40 -17.41 3.03
N ALA A 75 -15.53 -17.42 2.01
CA ALA A 75 -15.28 -18.59 1.19
C ALA A 75 -14.64 -19.72 2.01
N VAL A 76 -13.62 -19.39 2.80
CA VAL A 76 -12.90 -20.33 3.66
C VAL A 76 -13.81 -20.96 4.71
N ARG A 77 -14.66 -20.14 5.37
CA ARG A 77 -15.64 -20.64 6.36
C ARG A 77 -16.67 -21.58 5.74
N LYS A 78 -17.09 -21.35 4.48
CA LYS A 78 -18.04 -22.21 3.77
C LYS A 78 -17.42 -23.52 3.30
N GLN A 79 -16.15 -23.49 2.90
CA GLN A 79 -15.47 -24.65 2.32
C GLN A 79 -14.88 -25.59 3.38
N GLN A 80 -14.45 -25.07 4.52
CA GLN A 80 -13.76 -25.84 5.55
C GLN A 80 -14.40 -25.61 6.92
N VAL A 81 -15.11 -26.64 7.41
CA VAL A 81 -15.74 -26.62 8.74
C VAL A 81 -14.65 -26.49 9.80
N ASN A 82 -14.88 -25.63 10.80
CA ASN A 82 -13.97 -25.38 11.93
C ASN A 82 -12.57 -24.85 11.57
N VAL A 83 -12.29 -24.46 10.33
CA VAL A 83 -10.97 -23.91 9.92
C VAL A 83 -10.51 -22.73 10.79
N MET A 84 -11.44 -21.93 11.31
CA MET A 84 -11.16 -20.77 12.15
C MET A 84 -10.67 -21.12 13.56
N THR A 85 -10.90 -22.36 14.04
CA THR A 85 -10.41 -22.80 15.36
C THR A 85 -8.89 -22.94 15.39
N LYS A 86 -8.25 -22.96 14.21
CA LYS A 86 -6.79 -22.92 14.06
C LYS A 86 -6.18 -21.57 14.42
N LEU A 87 -6.98 -20.51 14.50
CA LEU A 87 -6.51 -19.18 14.87
C LEU A 87 -6.48 -19.04 16.39
N THR A 88 -5.33 -18.65 16.91
CA THR A 88 -5.16 -18.31 18.33
C THR A 88 -4.59 -16.91 18.41
N ALA A 89 -5.36 -15.98 18.99
CA ALA A 89 -4.86 -14.63 19.23
C ALA A 89 -4.01 -14.62 20.50
N MET A 90 -2.85 -13.96 20.40
CA MET A 90 -1.93 -13.72 21.51
C MET A 90 -1.87 -12.22 21.77
N THR A 91 -2.19 -11.84 22.99
CA THR A 91 -2.16 -10.43 23.41
C THR A 91 -0.71 -9.97 23.51
N GLY A 92 -0.35 -8.95 22.74
CA GLY A 92 1.00 -8.37 22.81
C GLY A 92 1.21 -7.20 21.85
N ASP A 93 2.26 -6.42 22.09
CA ASP A 93 2.69 -5.28 21.30
C ASP A 93 4.19 -5.40 21.00
N VAL A 94 4.58 -5.22 19.74
CA VAL A 94 5.97 -5.31 19.28
C VAL A 94 6.89 -4.26 19.90
N THR A 95 6.33 -3.19 20.46
CA THR A 95 7.10 -2.14 21.16
C THR A 95 7.39 -2.47 22.63
N LEU A 96 6.83 -3.56 23.16
CA LEU A 96 7.06 -3.98 24.55
C LEU A 96 8.14 -5.07 24.61
N PRO A 97 8.95 -5.12 25.68
CA PRO A 97 9.91 -6.20 25.90
C PRO A 97 9.25 -7.58 25.80
N GLY A 98 9.83 -8.48 25.02
CA GLY A 98 9.26 -9.82 24.80
C GLY A 98 7.86 -9.79 24.17
N PHE A 99 7.55 -8.70 23.47
CA PHE A 99 6.25 -8.37 22.90
C PHE A 99 5.10 -8.23 23.92
N GLY A 100 5.42 -8.13 25.21
CA GLY A 100 4.43 -8.15 26.28
C GLY A 100 3.65 -9.46 26.37
N LEU A 101 4.18 -10.54 25.79
CA LEU A 101 3.56 -11.86 25.82
C LEU A 101 3.59 -12.44 27.24
N SER A 102 2.55 -13.20 27.59
CA SER A 102 2.57 -13.99 28.81
C SER A 102 3.67 -15.06 28.73
N VAL A 103 4.18 -15.52 29.88
CA VAL A 103 5.17 -16.61 29.93
C VAL A 103 4.63 -17.87 29.25
N SER A 104 3.34 -18.17 29.43
CA SER A 104 2.67 -19.28 28.76
C SER A 104 2.64 -19.14 27.25
N ASP A 105 2.30 -17.95 26.72
CA ASP A 105 2.27 -17.72 25.27
C ASP A 105 3.67 -17.77 24.66
N MET A 106 4.66 -17.20 25.36
CA MET A 106 6.06 -17.26 24.93
C MET A 106 6.55 -18.71 24.83
N ASN A 107 6.24 -19.54 25.84
CA ASN A 107 6.59 -20.96 25.81
C ASN A 107 5.86 -21.71 24.69
N LEU A 108 4.58 -21.42 24.44
CA LEU A 108 3.84 -22.00 23.33
C LEU A 108 4.51 -21.69 21.98
N LEU A 109 4.96 -20.45 21.78
CA LEU A 109 5.68 -20.05 20.58
C LEU A 109 7.01 -20.80 20.45
N ILE A 110 7.81 -20.83 21.52
CA ILE A 110 9.13 -21.48 21.56
C ILE A 110 9.06 -22.97 21.24
N GLU A 111 8.07 -23.68 21.78
CA GLU A 111 7.96 -25.14 21.61
C GLU A 111 7.37 -25.56 20.26
N ASN A 112 6.42 -24.79 19.72
CA ASN A 112 5.56 -25.27 18.63
C ASN A 112 5.75 -24.57 17.29
N VAL A 113 6.19 -23.30 17.28
CA VAL A 113 6.25 -22.52 16.04
C VAL A 113 7.46 -22.91 15.20
N SER A 114 7.21 -23.10 13.91
CA SER A 114 8.23 -23.39 12.91
C SER A 114 8.36 -22.32 11.83
N ILE A 115 7.33 -21.49 11.66
CA ILE A 115 7.29 -20.47 10.60
C ILE A 115 6.83 -19.15 11.19
N VAL A 116 7.61 -18.09 10.96
CA VAL A 116 7.33 -16.74 11.47
C VAL A 116 7.18 -15.77 10.30
N PHE A 117 6.07 -15.04 10.27
CA PHE A 117 5.86 -13.93 9.36
C PHE A 117 5.80 -12.61 10.14
N ASN A 118 6.75 -11.72 9.87
CA ASN A 118 6.76 -10.40 10.46
C ASN A 118 6.25 -9.34 9.49
N SER A 119 4.99 -8.97 9.64
CA SER A 119 4.33 -7.93 8.84
C SER A 119 3.90 -6.71 9.69
N ALA A 120 4.26 -6.67 10.98
CA ALA A 120 4.00 -5.51 11.83
C ALA A 120 4.93 -4.34 11.46
N ALA A 121 4.35 -3.17 11.15
CA ALA A 121 5.07 -1.92 10.94
C ALA A 121 4.11 -0.72 11.03
N THR A 122 4.64 0.48 11.33
CA THR A 122 3.94 1.74 11.01
C THR A 122 4.19 2.01 9.54
N ILE A 123 3.13 2.33 8.81
CA ILE A 123 3.20 2.81 7.43
C ILE A 123 2.96 4.33 7.35
N LYS A 124 2.96 5.01 8.50
CA LYS A 124 2.82 6.47 8.54
C LYS A 124 4.18 7.11 8.22
N PHE A 125 4.23 7.91 7.17
CA PHE A 125 5.46 8.57 6.73
C PHE A 125 5.91 9.69 7.68
N ASN A 126 4.99 10.25 8.47
CA ASN A 126 5.26 11.37 9.38
C ASN A 126 5.30 10.94 10.86
N GLU A 127 5.58 9.67 11.14
CA GLU A 127 5.80 9.21 12.52
C GLU A 127 7.10 9.81 13.07
N GLU A 128 7.10 10.15 14.37
CA GLU A 128 8.31 10.62 15.05
C GLU A 128 9.39 9.54 15.04
N LEU A 129 10.67 9.95 14.95
CA LEU A 129 11.78 9.03 14.69
C LEU A 129 11.93 7.94 15.76
N LYS A 130 11.76 8.29 17.04
CA LYS A 130 11.82 7.32 18.15
C LYS A 130 10.74 6.25 18.04
N ASP A 131 9.49 6.65 17.83
CA ASP A 131 8.36 5.73 17.69
C ASP A 131 8.54 4.80 16.49
N ALA A 132 9.03 5.36 15.38
CA ALA A 132 9.32 4.58 14.19
C ALA A 132 10.46 3.58 14.42
N ILE A 133 11.51 3.94 15.16
CA ILE A 133 12.62 3.03 15.52
C ILE A 133 12.14 1.92 16.46
N GLU A 134 11.35 2.26 17.48
CA GLU A 134 10.83 1.29 18.44
C GLU A 134 10.04 0.19 17.72
N MET A 135 9.14 0.57 16.82
CA MET A 135 8.30 -0.41 16.13
C MET A 135 8.98 -1.06 14.92
N ASN A 136 9.64 -0.30 14.05
CA ASN A 136 10.14 -0.82 12.77
C ASN A 136 11.56 -1.38 12.87
N VAL A 137 12.34 -1.04 13.90
CA VAL A 137 13.73 -1.50 14.08
C VAL A 137 13.86 -2.40 15.29
N LYS A 138 13.56 -1.90 16.50
CA LYS A 138 13.67 -2.71 17.72
C LYS A 138 12.65 -3.86 17.76
N GLY A 139 11.43 -3.64 17.29
CA GLY A 139 10.40 -4.69 17.17
C GLY A 139 10.88 -5.94 16.40
N PRO A 140 11.35 -5.83 15.15
CA PRO A 140 11.95 -6.95 14.43
C PRO A 140 13.16 -7.58 15.13
N MET A 141 13.99 -6.79 15.80
CA MET A 141 15.14 -7.31 16.56
C MET A 141 14.73 -8.12 17.78
N GLN A 142 13.68 -7.70 18.49
CA GLN A 142 13.09 -8.49 19.57
C GLN A 142 12.48 -9.78 19.04
N LEU A 143 11.80 -9.75 17.89
CA LEU A 143 11.29 -10.97 17.25
C LEU A 143 12.41 -11.92 16.86
N LEU A 144 13.53 -11.40 16.34
CA LEU A 144 14.71 -12.20 16.04
C LEU A 144 15.22 -12.92 17.30
N ASN A 145 15.24 -12.24 18.45
CA ASN A 145 15.61 -12.86 19.74
C ASN A 145 14.62 -13.94 20.21
N ILE A 146 13.32 -13.78 19.94
CA ILE A 146 12.33 -14.83 20.19
C ILE A 146 12.56 -16.01 19.25
N CYS A 147 12.79 -15.74 17.95
CA CYS A 147 13.05 -16.75 16.93
C CYS A 147 14.28 -17.62 17.27
N ARG A 148 15.35 -17.03 17.83
CA ARG A 148 16.53 -17.79 18.29
C ARG A 148 16.23 -18.82 19.37
N GLN A 149 15.16 -18.62 20.13
CA GLN A 149 14.76 -19.54 21.20
C GLN A 149 13.83 -20.64 20.69
N MET A 150 13.21 -20.48 19.52
CA MET A 150 12.26 -21.44 18.96
C MET A 150 12.95 -22.74 18.55
N LYS A 151 12.47 -23.87 19.08
CA LYS A 151 13.10 -25.18 18.90
C LYS A 151 12.90 -25.79 17.53
N ARG A 152 11.87 -25.34 16.80
CA ARG A 152 11.42 -25.92 15.52
C ARG A 152 11.45 -24.92 14.37
N LEU A 153 12.13 -23.78 14.53
CA LEU A 153 12.13 -22.72 13.53
C LEU A 153 12.79 -23.19 12.22
N GLU A 154 12.02 -23.16 11.14
CA GLU A 154 12.45 -23.48 9.79
C GLU A 154 12.47 -22.25 8.88
N ALA A 155 11.63 -21.25 9.15
CA ALA A 155 11.60 -20.02 8.35
C ALA A 155 11.14 -18.79 9.15
N PHE A 156 11.89 -17.70 9.00
CA PHE A 156 11.52 -16.36 9.45
C PHE A 156 11.48 -15.41 8.25
N VAL A 157 10.29 -14.96 7.87
CA VAL A 157 10.08 -14.05 6.74
C VAL A 157 9.74 -12.65 7.27
N HIS A 158 10.61 -11.69 6.99
CA HIS A 158 10.43 -10.28 7.35
C HIS A 158 9.90 -9.46 6.16
N VAL A 159 8.81 -8.72 6.37
CA VAL A 159 8.26 -7.79 5.37
C VAL A 159 8.91 -6.41 5.53
N SER A 160 9.64 -6.01 4.50
CA SER A 160 10.24 -4.69 4.36
C SER A 160 9.49 -3.90 3.27
N THR A 161 10.17 -3.08 2.48
CA THR A 161 9.62 -2.34 1.35
C THR A 161 10.66 -2.21 0.25
N ALA A 162 10.23 -2.21 -1.01
CA ALA A 162 11.12 -1.88 -2.12
C ALA A 162 11.67 -0.45 -1.98
N PHE A 163 10.93 0.43 -1.31
CA PHE A 163 11.26 1.84 -1.11
C PHE A 163 12.20 2.07 0.08
N ASN A 164 13.22 1.23 0.26
CA ASN A 164 14.29 1.47 1.22
C ASN A 164 15.57 1.83 0.45
N ASN A 165 16.44 2.67 1.01
CA ASN A 165 17.69 3.09 0.36
C ASN A 165 17.51 3.81 -0.99
N LEU A 166 16.61 4.80 -1.02
CA LEU A 166 16.23 5.57 -2.21
C LEU A 166 17.28 6.59 -2.68
N ASP A 167 18.47 6.55 -2.10
CA ASP A 167 19.66 7.31 -2.52
C ASP A 167 20.35 6.70 -3.75
N ARG A 168 19.84 5.58 -4.27
CA ARG A 168 20.36 4.84 -5.41
C ARG A 168 19.29 4.72 -6.49
N GLU A 169 19.65 4.89 -7.76
CA GLU A 169 18.70 4.74 -8.87
C GLU A 169 18.30 3.28 -9.10
N GLU A 170 19.23 2.34 -8.92
CA GLU A 170 19.01 0.91 -9.10
C GLU A 170 19.11 0.15 -7.77
N MET A 171 18.07 -0.62 -7.47
CA MET A 171 17.88 -1.35 -6.23
C MET A 171 17.90 -2.85 -6.49
N LYS A 172 18.96 -3.51 -6.02
CA LYS A 172 19.19 -4.96 -6.13
C LYS A 172 18.63 -5.71 -4.92
N GLU A 173 18.48 -7.01 -5.10
CA GLU A 173 18.00 -7.95 -4.08
C GLU A 173 19.11 -8.34 -3.11
N GLN A 174 19.62 -7.33 -2.39
CA GLN A 174 20.62 -7.45 -1.34
C GLN A 174 20.35 -6.43 -0.25
N VAL A 175 20.84 -6.66 0.96
CA VAL A 175 20.79 -5.66 2.04
C VAL A 175 21.87 -4.61 1.83
N TYR A 176 21.54 -3.36 2.12
CA TYR A 176 22.45 -2.23 1.97
C TYR A 176 22.90 -1.74 3.34
N ARG A 177 24.22 -1.52 3.47
CA ARG A 177 24.81 -0.92 4.67
C ARG A 177 24.58 0.59 4.65
N SER A 178 24.02 1.11 5.73
CA SER A 178 23.93 2.55 5.97
C SER A 178 25.29 3.11 6.41
N LYS A 179 25.47 4.44 6.27
CA LYS A 179 26.71 5.13 6.66
C LYS A 179 26.92 5.18 8.17
N VAL A 180 25.86 4.98 8.94
CA VAL A 180 25.84 5.08 10.40
C VAL A 180 25.63 3.69 10.96
N ASP A 181 26.39 3.32 11.98
CA ASP A 181 26.15 2.08 12.73
C ASP A 181 24.76 2.14 13.40
N PRO A 182 23.81 1.28 13.00
CA PRO A 182 22.44 1.35 13.54
C PRO A 182 22.39 1.08 15.05
N VAL A 183 23.31 0.28 15.60
CA VAL A 183 23.35 -0.01 17.04
C VAL A 183 23.71 1.25 17.82
N LYS A 184 24.76 1.95 17.40
CA LYS A 184 25.18 3.22 18.03
C LYS A 184 24.12 4.30 17.88
N LEU A 185 23.44 4.34 16.74
CA LEU A 185 22.33 5.27 16.50
C LEU A 185 21.19 5.03 17.51
N ILE A 186 20.78 3.77 17.68
CA ILE A 186 19.71 3.43 18.63
C ILE A 186 20.12 3.81 20.05
N GLN A 187 21.34 3.46 20.48
CA GLN A 187 21.86 3.82 21.80
C GLN A 187 21.88 5.33 22.03
N LEU A 188 22.32 6.11 21.04
CA LEU A 188 22.30 7.57 21.10
C LEU A 188 20.86 8.09 21.29
N LEU A 189 19.91 7.59 20.49
CA LEU A 189 18.53 8.04 20.54
C LEU A 189 17.82 7.67 21.84
N ASP A 190 18.19 6.55 22.45
CA ASP A 190 17.67 6.14 23.77
C ASP A 190 18.16 7.06 24.90
N CYS A 191 19.32 7.71 24.74
CA CYS A 191 19.87 8.65 25.72
C CYS A 191 19.39 10.10 25.55
N LEU A 192 18.77 10.45 24.41
CA LEU A 192 18.36 11.82 24.10
C LEU A 192 16.89 12.07 24.44
N ASP A 193 16.55 13.28 24.88
CA ASP A 193 15.14 13.68 25.05
C ASP A 193 14.40 13.77 23.71
N ASP A 194 13.08 13.52 23.72
CA ASP A 194 12.24 13.52 22.52
C ASP A 194 12.32 14.85 21.74
N ASN A 195 12.36 15.97 22.47
CA ASN A 195 12.51 17.30 21.87
C ASN A 195 13.85 17.49 21.16
N VAL A 196 14.92 16.88 21.67
CA VAL A 196 16.25 16.92 21.03
C VAL A 196 16.25 16.03 19.79
N VAL A 197 15.71 14.80 19.91
CA VAL A 197 15.59 13.88 18.77
C VAL A 197 14.81 14.52 17.64
N LYS A 198 13.68 15.18 17.93
CA LYS A 198 12.88 15.88 16.91
C LYS A 198 13.66 16.94 16.15
N LYS A 199 14.58 17.65 16.81
CA LYS A 199 15.45 18.66 16.17
C LYS A 199 16.53 18.05 15.29
N ILE A 200 17.12 16.93 15.69
CA ILE A 200 18.21 16.27 14.94
C ILE A 200 17.72 15.24 13.91
N ALA A 201 16.46 14.77 14.01
CA ALA A 201 15.90 13.74 13.15
C ALA A 201 16.06 14.04 11.65
N PRO A 202 15.84 15.27 11.14
CA PRO A 202 16.06 15.57 9.72
C PRO A 202 17.50 15.31 9.26
N GLN A 203 18.49 15.58 10.13
CA GLN A 203 19.91 15.36 9.83
C GLN A 203 20.27 13.86 9.84
N LEU A 204 19.64 13.08 10.73
CA LEU A 204 19.85 11.63 10.83
C LEU A 204 19.20 10.87 9.67
N ILE A 205 17.98 11.26 9.29
CA ILE A 205 17.25 10.70 8.15
C ILE A 205 17.98 11.04 6.84
N GLY A 206 18.59 12.23 6.77
CA GLY A 206 19.41 12.65 5.64
C GLY A 206 18.61 12.66 4.33
N ASN A 207 19.10 11.92 3.33
CA ASN A 207 18.50 11.86 2.00
C ASN A 207 17.31 10.88 1.90
N CYS A 208 16.97 10.16 2.98
CA CYS A 208 15.78 9.32 2.96
C CYS A 208 14.53 10.21 2.93
N PRO A 209 13.52 9.92 2.09
CA PRO A 209 12.38 10.81 1.93
C PRO A 209 11.46 10.88 3.15
N ASN A 210 11.50 9.88 4.01
CA ASN A 210 10.73 9.88 5.26
C ASN A 210 11.27 8.87 6.26
N THR A 211 10.80 8.99 7.50
CA THR A 211 11.16 8.11 8.64
C THR A 211 10.88 6.64 8.36
N TYR A 212 9.81 6.30 7.62
CA TYR A 212 9.45 4.92 7.32
C TYR A 212 10.51 4.22 6.44
N THR A 213 10.89 4.84 5.32
CA THR A 213 11.92 4.30 4.41
C THR A 213 13.27 4.14 5.11
N TYR A 214 13.63 5.11 5.96
CA TYR A 214 14.86 5.09 6.75
C TYR A 214 14.87 3.94 7.77
N THR A 215 13.82 3.82 8.58
CA THR A 215 13.75 2.77 9.62
C THR A 215 13.65 1.36 9.02
N LYS A 216 13.02 1.18 7.86
CA LYS A 216 13.03 -0.10 7.14
C LYS A 216 14.43 -0.49 6.65
N ALA A 217 15.23 0.46 6.15
CA ALA A 217 16.61 0.19 5.77
C ALA A 217 17.47 -0.22 6.98
N LEU A 218 17.34 0.49 8.11
CA LEU A 218 18.05 0.15 9.35
C LEU A 218 17.68 -1.23 9.89
N ALA A 219 16.40 -1.59 9.81
CA ALA A 219 15.91 -2.89 10.27
C ALA A 219 16.50 -4.05 9.47
N GLU A 220 16.55 -3.93 8.13
CA GLU A 220 17.17 -4.96 7.29
C GLU A 220 18.65 -5.13 7.60
N GLN A 221 19.38 -4.02 7.74
CA GLN A 221 20.80 -4.04 8.06
C GLN A 221 21.06 -4.81 9.37
N LEU A 222 20.31 -4.48 10.44
CA LEU A 222 20.48 -5.11 11.74
C LEU A 222 20.04 -6.58 11.75
N LEU A 223 18.94 -6.90 11.06
CA LEU A 223 18.46 -8.27 10.94
C LEU A 223 19.51 -9.15 10.24
N GLU A 224 20.13 -8.67 9.16
CA GLU A 224 21.19 -9.39 8.46
C GLU A 224 22.47 -9.52 9.31
N GLU A 225 22.92 -8.45 9.97
CA GLU A 225 24.12 -8.49 10.82
C GLU A 225 23.99 -9.44 12.00
N GLN A 226 22.78 -9.59 12.51
CA GLN A 226 22.53 -10.32 13.75
C GLN A 226 21.74 -11.61 13.54
N CYS A 227 21.31 -12.01 12.33
CA CYS A 227 20.48 -13.21 12.19
C CYS A 227 21.16 -14.48 12.72
N GLY A 228 22.49 -14.57 12.60
CA GLY A 228 23.24 -15.77 12.96
C GLY A 228 22.67 -16.98 12.21
N ASN A 229 22.30 -18.02 12.96
CA ASN A 229 21.74 -19.26 12.38
C ASN A 229 20.22 -19.22 12.16
N VAL A 230 19.55 -18.09 12.42
CA VAL A 230 18.11 -17.97 12.17
C VAL A 230 17.86 -17.99 10.66
N PRO A 231 17.01 -18.90 10.13
CA PRO A 231 16.67 -18.95 8.72
C PRO A 231 15.80 -17.73 8.37
N LEU A 232 16.44 -16.61 8.05
CA LEU A 232 15.80 -15.32 7.78
C LEU A 232 15.73 -15.08 6.27
N ALA A 233 14.59 -14.59 5.78
CA ALA A 233 14.45 -14.00 4.44
C ALA A 233 13.73 -12.65 4.52
N ILE A 234 14.05 -11.74 3.60
CA ILE A 234 13.46 -10.40 3.54
C ILE A 234 12.62 -10.29 2.26
N VAL A 235 11.36 -9.88 2.38
CA VAL A 235 10.46 -9.62 1.25
C VAL A 235 10.16 -8.13 1.17
N ARG A 236 10.42 -7.52 0.02
CA ARG A 236 10.27 -6.09 -0.28
C ARG A 236 9.15 -5.84 -1.29
N PRO A 237 7.89 -5.71 -0.86
CA PRO A 237 6.82 -5.24 -1.74
C PRO A 237 7.00 -3.77 -2.13
N SER A 238 6.56 -3.40 -3.34
CA SER A 238 6.34 -2.00 -3.72
C SER A 238 4.99 -1.47 -3.17
N ILE A 239 4.34 -0.51 -3.84
CA ILE A 239 3.09 0.08 -3.34
C ILE A 239 1.98 -0.96 -3.44
N VAL A 240 1.61 -1.54 -2.31
CA VAL A 240 0.61 -2.61 -2.26
C VAL A 240 -0.79 -2.04 -2.51
N THR A 241 -1.47 -2.57 -3.52
CA THR A 241 -2.81 -2.15 -3.98
C THR A 241 -3.83 -3.29 -3.85
N ALA A 242 -5.06 -3.06 -4.33
CA ALA A 242 -6.14 -4.04 -4.23
C ALA A 242 -5.76 -5.41 -4.81
N ALA A 243 -6.38 -6.47 -4.29
CA ALA A 243 -6.21 -7.83 -4.79
C ALA A 243 -6.52 -7.91 -6.28
N LEU A 244 -5.66 -8.59 -7.05
CA LEU A 244 -5.95 -8.86 -8.45
C LEU A 244 -6.94 -10.03 -8.57
N LYS A 245 -6.67 -11.12 -7.85
CA LYS A 245 -7.49 -12.33 -7.86
C LYS A 245 -7.95 -12.75 -6.47
N GLU A 246 -7.07 -12.75 -5.49
CA GLU A 246 -7.33 -13.36 -4.18
C GLU A 246 -7.13 -12.37 -3.00
N PRO A 247 -7.93 -12.44 -1.92
CA PRO A 247 -8.99 -13.42 -1.64
C PRO A 247 -10.27 -13.15 -2.44
N ILE A 248 -10.48 -11.90 -2.85
CA ILE A 248 -11.59 -11.47 -3.69
C ILE A 248 -11.04 -10.42 -4.67
N PRO A 249 -11.32 -10.51 -5.97
CA PRO A 249 -10.86 -9.51 -6.94
C PRO A 249 -11.28 -8.08 -6.56
N GLY A 250 -10.33 -7.14 -6.59
CA GLY A 250 -10.54 -5.74 -6.24
C GLY A 250 -10.63 -5.47 -4.73
N TRP A 251 -10.43 -6.47 -3.87
CA TRP A 251 -10.53 -6.26 -2.43
C TRP A 251 -9.42 -5.35 -1.89
N VAL A 252 -9.84 -4.35 -1.12
CA VAL A 252 -9.00 -3.41 -0.39
C VAL A 252 -9.81 -2.82 0.77
N ASP A 253 -9.20 -2.59 1.93
CA ASP A 253 -9.92 -2.20 3.15
C ASP A 253 -9.44 -0.90 3.79
N ASN A 254 -8.52 -0.19 3.15
CA ASN A 254 -7.92 1.03 3.68
C ASN A 254 -7.75 2.12 2.60
N TYR A 255 -7.69 3.37 3.06
CA TYR A 255 -7.49 4.56 2.23
C TYR A 255 -6.00 4.90 2.02
N ASN A 256 -5.07 4.02 2.40
CA ASN A 256 -3.66 4.37 2.44
C ASN A 256 -3.07 4.49 1.02
N GLY A 257 -2.15 5.44 0.87
CA GLY A 257 -1.36 5.64 -0.36
C GLY A 257 -2.20 5.75 -1.63
N ALA A 258 -1.98 4.82 -2.56
CA ALA A 258 -2.61 4.82 -3.89
C ALA A 258 -4.14 4.73 -3.84
N THR A 259 -4.72 3.90 -2.95
CA THR A 259 -6.17 3.69 -2.88
C THR A 259 -6.92 4.99 -2.55
N GLY A 260 -6.42 5.75 -1.58
CA GLY A 260 -7.00 7.04 -1.21
C GLY A 260 -6.94 8.05 -2.37
N THR A 261 -5.82 8.11 -3.07
CA THR A 261 -5.63 9.00 -4.23
C THR A 261 -6.55 8.60 -5.39
N ILE A 262 -6.64 7.31 -5.73
CA ILE A 262 -7.53 6.80 -6.79
C ILE A 262 -9.00 7.11 -6.46
N ALA A 263 -9.42 6.91 -5.21
CA ALA A 263 -10.78 7.22 -4.77
C ALA A 263 -11.06 8.73 -4.81
N ALA A 264 -10.11 9.56 -4.36
CA ALA A 264 -10.27 11.01 -4.35
C ALA A 264 -10.30 11.63 -5.76
N VAL A 265 -9.45 11.15 -6.67
CA VAL A 265 -9.51 11.50 -8.11
C VAL A 265 -10.84 11.03 -8.70
N GLY A 266 -11.23 9.79 -8.40
CA GLY A 266 -12.49 9.20 -8.83
C GLY A 266 -13.71 10.03 -8.44
N LYS A 267 -13.75 10.56 -7.22
CA LYS A 267 -14.84 11.44 -6.75
C LYS A 267 -14.80 12.86 -7.34
N GLY A 268 -13.79 13.18 -8.14
CA GLY A 268 -13.51 14.54 -8.62
C GLY A 268 -12.99 15.48 -7.52
N PHE A 269 -12.60 14.96 -6.37
CA PHE A 269 -12.07 15.75 -5.26
C PHE A 269 -10.65 16.25 -5.56
N PHE A 270 -9.77 15.37 -6.02
CA PHE A 270 -8.48 15.78 -6.58
C PHE A 270 -8.61 16.04 -8.08
N ARG A 271 -8.12 17.22 -8.51
CA ARG A 271 -8.22 17.73 -9.89
C ARG A 271 -6.87 18.14 -10.46
N ILE A 272 -5.92 18.47 -9.60
CA ILE A 272 -4.52 18.73 -9.93
C ILE A 272 -3.68 17.99 -8.88
N LEU A 273 -2.63 17.30 -9.32
CA LEU A 273 -1.69 16.58 -8.47
C LEU A 273 -0.26 16.83 -8.97
N LYS A 274 0.69 16.96 -8.04
CA LYS A 274 2.10 17.10 -8.39
C LYS A 274 2.70 15.72 -8.63
N ILE A 275 2.69 15.28 -9.89
CA ILE A 275 3.07 13.94 -10.34
C ILE A 275 3.75 14.07 -11.69
N ASN A 276 4.84 13.33 -11.90
CA ASN A 276 5.42 13.16 -13.23
C ASN A 276 4.76 11.98 -13.93
N ALA A 277 3.97 12.26 -14.98
CA ALA A 277 3.17 11.25 -15.68
C ALA A 277 4.01 10.19 -16.43
N GLU A 278 5.24 10.53 -16.80
CA GLU A 278 6.12 9.66 -17.59
C GLU A 278 6.87 8.64 -16.72
N LEU A 279 6.93 8.87 -15.41
CA LEU A 279 7.65 7.98 -14.50
C LEU A 279 6.85 6.72 -14.20
N VAL A 280 7.58 5.63 -13.98
CA VAL A 280 7.04 4.33 -13.59
C VAL A 280 6.47 4.41 -12.17
N SER A 281 5.19 4.05 -12.04
CA SER A 281 4.49 3.83 -10.78
C SER A 281 4.63 2.37 -10.36
N ASP A 282 5.54 2.07 -9.43
CA ASP A 282 5.73 0.70 -8.96
C ASP A 282 4.65 0.33 -7.93
N ILE A 283 3.61 -0.35 -8.43
CA ILE A 283 2.49 -0.86 -7.64
C ILE A 283 2.45 -2.38 -7.73
N ILE A 284 1.92 -3.04 -6.70
CA ILE A 284 1.79 -4.50 -6.66
C ILE A 284 0.45 -4.92 -6.04
N PRO A 285 -0.35 -5.78 -6.68
CA PRO A 285 -1.57 -6.32 -6.08
C PRO A 285 -1.26 -7.15 -4.82
N VAL A 286 -2.05 -7.02 -3.75
CA VAL A 286 -1.75 -7.63 -2.43
C VAL A 286 -1.58 -9.15 -2.44
N ASP A 287 -2.24 -9.87 -3.35
CA ASP A 287 -2.10 -11.33 -3.48
C ASP A 287 -0.70 -11.78 -3.89
N TYR A 288 0.04 -10.97 -4.65
CA TYR A 288 1.38 -11.31 -5.15
C TYR A 288 2.42 -11.39 -4.02
N PRO A 289 2.65 -10.35 -3.21
CA PRO A 289 3.60 -10.44 -2.11
C PRO A 289 3.17 -11.46 -1.07
N ILE A 290 1.87 -11.72 -0.88
CA ILE A 290 1.41 -12.77 0.03
C ILE A 290 1.76 -14.17 -0.48
N ASN A 291 1.49 -14.46 -1.75
CA ASN A 291 1.87 -15.74 -2.36
C ASN A 291 3.39 -15.93 -2.35
N LEU A 292 4.14 -14.86 -2.65
CA LEU A 292 5.61 -14.86 -2.56
C LEU A 292 6.08 -15.16 -1.13
N MET A 293 5.53 -14.51 -0.10
CA MET A 293 5.94 -14.74 1.29
C MET A 293 5.79 -16.21 1.69
N ILE A 294 4.67 -16.84 1.32
CA ILE A 294 4.40 -18.25 1.62
C ILE A 294 5.40 -19.16 0.88
N ALA A 295 5.66 -18.89 -0.40
CA ALA A 295 6.65 -19.64 -1.17
C ALA A 295 8.09 -19.42 -0.66
N VAL A 296 8.43 -18.21 -0.20
CA VAL A 296 9.74 -17.89 0.38
C VAL A 296 9.98 -18.68 1.66
N ALA A 297 8.98 -18.80 2.55
CA ALA A 297 9.13 -19.60 3.77
C ALA A 297 9.41 -21.08 3.46
N TRP A 298 8.70 -21.65 2.48
CA TRP A 298 8.96 -22.99 1.96
C TRP A 298 10.38 -23.13 1.41
N HIS A 299 10.78 -22.25 0.50
CA HIS A 299 12.09 -22.29 -0.13
C HIS A 299 13.24 -22.10 0.87
N LEU A 300 13.07 -21.23 1.86
CA LEU A 300 14.04 -20.98 2.91
C LEU A 300 14.30 -22.23 3.76
N ALA A 301 13.25 -22.96 4.12
CA ALA A 301 13.35 -24.21 4.88
C ALA A 301 14.05 -25.32 4.08
N LEU A 302 13.80 -25.38 2.77
CA LEU A 302 14.39 -26.39 1.88
C LEU A 302 15.85 -26.12 1.53
N ARG A 303 16.18 -24.89 1.12
CA ARG A 303 17.50 -24.56 0.58
C ARG A 303 18.50 -24.14 1.64
N ARG A 304 18.04 -23.56 2.76
CA ARG A 304 18.89 -23.01 3.83
C ARG A 304 20.11 -22.24 3.30
N PRO A 305 19.89 -21.16 2.52
CA PRO A 305 20.98 -20.37 1.95
C PRO A 305 21.90 -19.82 3.05
N ASN A 306 23.19 -19.69 2.74
CA ASN A 306 24.20 -19.16 3.67
C ASN A 306 24.03 -17.66 3.93
N GLU A 307 23.48 -16.93 2.96
CA GLU A 307 23.22 -15.49 3.05
C GLU A 307 21.71 -15.25 3.20
N VAL A 308 21.33 -14.11 3.80
CA VAL A 308 19.92 -13.71 3.93
C VAL A 308 19.36 -13.37 2.55
N PRO A 309 18.48 -14.19 1.96
CA PRO A 309 17.93 -13.90 0.65
C PRO A 309 16.92 -12.75 0.75
N VAL A 310 17.00 -11.83 -0.22
CA VAL A 310 16.08 -10.71 -0.37
C VAL A 310 15.22 -10.94 -1.61
N TYR A 311 13.91 -10.72 -1.52
CA TYR A 311 12.98 -10.86 -2.64
C TYR A 311 12.23 -9.54 -2.86
N SER A 312 12.47 -8.89 -3.99
CA SER A 312 11.76 -7.66 -4.36
C SER A 312 10.48 -7.99 -5.12
N CYS A 313 9.31 -7.77 -4.51
CA CYS A 313 8.01 -7.98 -5.15
C CYS A 313 7.52 -6.66 -5.77
N THR A 314 7.94 -6.43 -7.01
CA THR A 314 7.78 -5.17 -7.73
C THR A 314 7.38 -5.42 -9.17
N THR A 315 6.74 -4.44 -9.81
CA THR A 315 6.29 -4.56 -11.20
C THR A 315 7.15 -3.76 -12.16
N GLY A 316 7.78 -2.68 -11.71
CA GLY A 316 8.41 -1.68 -12.58
C GLY A 316 9.54 -2.21 -13.46
N HIS A 317 10.28 -3.23 -13.03
CA HIS A 317 11.38 -3.81 -13.82
C HIS A 317 10.92 -4.77 -14.92
N ARG A 318 9.77 -5.43 -14.75
CA ARG A 318 9.32 -6.53 -15.63
C ARG A 318 8.02 -6.24 -16.38
N ASN A 319 7.12 -5.46 -15.79
CA ASN A 319 5.83 -5.06 -16.36
C ASN A 319 5.52 -3.61 -15.95
N PRO A 320 6.24 -2.61 -16.50
CA PRO A 320 6.14 -1.23 -16.06
C PRO A 320 4.77 -0.61 -16.34
N LEU A 321 4.26 0.13 -15.36
CA LEU A 321 3.10 1.00 -15.47
C LEU A 321 3.55 2.42 -15.17
N THR A 322 3.24 3.41 -16.01
CA THR A 322 3.52 4.81 -15.71
C THR A 322 2.40 5.45 -14.90
N TRP A 323 2.69 6.54 -14.17
CA TRP A 323 1.66 7.32 -13.49
C TRP A 323 0.58 7.83 -14.46
N GLY A 324 0.98 8.21 -15.69
CA GLY A 324 0.05 8.58 -16.76
C GLY A 324 -0.86 7.42 -17.20
N GLY A 325 -0.30 6.21 -17.32
CA GLY A 325 -1.05 4.98 -17.59
C GLY A 325 -2.05 4.67 -16.48
N LEU A 326 -1.61 4.73 -15.22
CA LEU A 326 -2.46 4.55 -14.03
C LEU A 326 -3.63 5.54 -14.05
N LYS A 327 -3.35 6.83 -14.30
CA LYS A 327 -4.36 7.88 -14.41
C LYS A 327 -5.40 7.55 -15.46
N ARG A 328 -4.96 7.16 -16.67
CA ARG A 328 -5.85 6.80 -17.77
C ARG A 328 -6.77 5.64 -17.39
N PHE A 329 -6.19 4.51 -16.99
CA PHE A 329 -6.97 3.31 -16.68
C PHE A 329 -7.94 3.51 -15.51
N THR A 330 -7.54 4.26 -14.48
CA THR A 330 -8.41 4.56 -13.34
C THR A 330 -9.52 5.54 -13.70
N LEU A 331 -9.25 6.60 -14.47
CA LEU A 331 -10.29 7.54 -14.93
C LEU A 331 -11.30 6.87 -15.84
N ASP A 332 -10.85 6.09 -16.84
CA ASP A 332 -11.74 5.35 -17.74
C ASP A 332 -12.67 4.42 -16.94
N SER A 333 -12.12 3.74 -15.93
CA SER A 333 -12.86 2.87 -15.03
C SER A 333 -13.87 3.64 -14.17
N TRP A 334 -13.50 4.81 -13.64
CA TRP A 334 -14.42 5.67 -12.86
C TRP A 334 -15.56 6.25 -13.69
N LEU A 335 -15.34 6.51 -14.98
CA LEU A 335 -16.40 6.93 -15.89
C LEU A 335 -17.39 5.79 -16.18
N LYS A 336 -16.92 4.53 -16.23
CA LYS A 336 -17.76 3.35 -16.42
C LYS A 336 -18.51 2.92 -15.14
N TYR A 337 -17.83 3.05 -13.99
CA TYR A 337 -18.30 2.64 -12.67
C TYR A 337 -18.25 3.80 -11.64
N PRO A 338 -19.00 4.89 -11.87
CA PRO A 338 -19.00 6.01 -10.94
C PRO A 338 -19.61 5.62 -9.58
N THR A 339 -19.24 6.37 -8.54
CA THR A 339 -19.93 6.35 -7.26
C THR A 339 -21.12 7.31 -7.24
N LYS A 340 -22.13 7.05 -6.41
CA LYS A 340 -23.28 7.96 -6.24
C LYS A 340 -22.88 9.32 -5.63
N ASP A 341 -21.81 9.34 -4.82
CA ASP A 341 -21.36 10.50 -4.04
C ASP A 341 -20.23 11.29 -4.74
N MET A 342 -20.32 11.43 -6.06
CA MET A 342 -19.39 12.26 -6.84
C MET A 342 -19.46 13.73 -6.40
N MET A 343 -18.31 14.36 -6.18
CA MET A 343 -18.23 15.78 -5.81
C MET A 343 -18.11 16.67 -7.04
N TRP A 344 -17.27 16.25 -7.98
CA TRP A 344 -17.09 16.89 -9.28
C TRP A 344 -16.99 15.83 -10.36
N TYR A 345 -17.09 16.26 -11.62
CA TYR A 345 -16.80 15.36 -12.72
C TYR A 345 -15.34 14.87 -12.63
N PRO A 346 -15.08 13.55 -12.69
CA PRO A 346 -13.73 12.99 -12.54
C PRO A 346 -12.79 13.56 -13.60
N SER A 347 -11.74 14.23 -13.15
CA SER A 347 -10.67 14.76 -14.00
C SER A 347 -9.45 14.99 -13.14
N ALA A 348 -8.26 14.68 -13.63
CA ALA A 348 -7.01 14.96 -12.93
C ALA A 348 -5.91 15.39 -13.91
N PHE A 349 -5.29 16.53 -13.60
CA PHE A 349 -4.09 17.01 -14.26
C PHE A 349 -2.88 16.68 -13.41
N TYR A 350 -1.81 16.22 -14.06
CA TYR A 350 -0.51 15.95 -13.44
C TYR A 350 0.48 16.99 -13.95
N THR A 351 1.31 17.51 -13.05
CA THR A 351 2.37 18.45 -13.39
C THR A 351 3.50 18.34 -12.38
N ILE A 352 4.71 18.72 -12.80
CA ILE A 352 5.86 18.93 -11.90
C ILE A 352 6.22 20.40 -11.75
N ASN A 353 5.60 21.29 -12.54
CA ASN A 353 5.85 22.72 -12.47
C ASN A 353 5.16 23.31 -11.23
N ASP A 354 5.95 23.83 -10.29
CA ASP A 354 5.46 24.34 -9.01
C ASP A 354 4.52 25.53 -9.13
N ALA A 355 4.83 26.48 -10.02
CA ALA A 355 4.00 27.66 -10.21
C ALA A 355 2.64 27.25 -10.81
N TRP A 356 2.66 26.39 -11.82
CA TRP A 356 1.44 25.85 -12.43
C TRP A 356 0.62 25.03 -11.44
N PHE A 357 1.28 24.17 -10.65
CA PHE A 357 0.64 23.37 -9.62
C PHE A 357 -0.06 24.26 -8.59
N LYS A 358 0.65 25.23 -7.99
CA LYS A 358 0.09 26.13 -6.97
C LYS A 358 -1.06 26.98 -7.52
N ALA A 359 -0.93 27.53 -8.73
CA ALA A 359 -1.99 28.30 -9.37
C ALA A 359 -3.26 27.46 -9.58
N ASN A 360 -3.11 26.24 -10.12
CA ASN A 360 -4.25 25.35 -10.36
C ASN A 360 -4.81 24.76 -9.06
N GLN A 361 -3.98 24.52 -8.04
CA GLN A 361 -4.44 24.08 -6.72
C GLN A 361 -5.28 25.18 -6.08
N ALA A 362 -4.84 26.44 -6.14
CA ALA A 362 -5.64 27.56 -5.67
C ALA A 362 -6.98 27.64 -6.40
N LEU A 363 -6.96 27.54 -7.74
CA LEU A 363 -8.15 27.65 -8.59
C LEU A 363 -9.15 26.50 -8.40
N PHE A 364 -8.69 25.25 -8.34
CA PHE A 364 -9.57 24.08 -8.33
C PHE A 364 -9.86 23.52 -6.95
N HIS A 365 -9.02 23.80 -5.95
CA HIS A 365 -9.17 23.27 -4.59
C HIS A 365 -9.45 24.38 -3.59
N THR A 366 -8.52 25.32 -3.41
CA THR A 366 -8.56 26.30 -2.31
C THR A 366 -9.72 27.30 -2.45
N ILE A 367 -9.83 28.00 -3.58
CA ILE A 367 -10.87 29.01 -3.80
C ILE A 367 -12.27 28.38 -3.72
N PRO A 368 -12.58 27.27 -4.43
CA PRO A 368 -13.88 26.62 -4.30
C PRO A 368 -14.18 26.17 -2.87
N ALA A 369 -13.20 25.69 -2.12
CA ALA A 369 -13.39 25.27 -0.73
C ALA A 369 -13.83 26.43 0.17
N HIS A 370 -13.20 27.60 0.06
CA HIS A 370 -13.59 28.79 0.80
C HIS A 370 -14.96 29.30 0.38
N LEU A 371 -15.28 29.29 -0.92
CA LEU A 371 -16.60 29.69 -1.41
C LEU A 371 -17.70 28.77 -0.87
N PHE A 372 -17.49 27.45 -0.86
CA PHE A 372 -18.47 26.53 -0.28
C PHE A 372 -18.62 26.68 1.23
N ASP A 373 -17.53 26.86 1.97
CA ASP A 373 -17.60 27.06 3.42
C ASP A 373 -18.21 28.43 3.79
N MET A 374 -17.99 29.46 2.97
CA MET A 374 -18.69 30.75 3.09
C MET A 374 -20.20 30.57 2.87
N PHE A 375 -20.60 29.89 1.80
CA PHE A 375 -22.01 29.57 1.54
C PHE A 375 -22.64 28.72 2.66
N TYR A 376 -21.89 27.76 3.21
CA TYR A 376 -22.36 26.96 4.34
C TYR A 376 -22.55 27.81 5.59
N THR A 377 -21.61 28.70 5.90
CA THR A 377 -21.75 29.68 6.98
C THR A 377 -23.01 30.53 6.81
N LEU A 378 -23.23 31.08 5.61
CA LEU A 378 -24.41 31.90 5.28
C LEU A 378 -25.74 31.13 5.36
N THR A 379 -25.71 29.81 5.21
CA THR A 379 -26.90 28.94 5.28
C THR A 379 -27.02 28.21 6.62
N GLY A 380 -26.23 28.59 7.63
CA GLY A 380 -26.25 27.97 8.97
C GLY A 380 -25.73 26.53 9.00
N LYS A 381 -25.02 26.08 7.96
CA LYS A 381 -24.45 24.74 7.84
C LYS A 381 -22.99 24.71 8.32
N ARG A 382 -22.56 23.54 8.80
CA ARG A 382 -21.19 23.32 9.29
C ARG A 382 -20.17 23.33 8.14
N THR A 383 -19.16 24.18 8.25
CA THR A 383 -18.01 24.24 7.32
C THR A 383 -17.16 22.98 7.37
N ARG A 384 -16.67 22.54 6.22
CA ARG A 384 -15.86 21.31 6.11
C ARG A 384 -14.86 21.33 4.97
N TRP A 385 -15.08 22.09 3.91
CA TRP A 385 -14.34 21.95 2.66
C TRP A 385 -12.88 22.38 2.81
N VAL A 386 -12.61 23.51 3.46
CA VAL A 386 -11.23 23.99 3.69
C VAL A 386 -10.45 22.97 4.51
N ARG A 387 -11.07 22.43 5.58
CA ARG A 387 -10.46 21.40 6.42
C ARG A 387 -10.20 20.09 5.67
N MET A 388 -11.12 19.69 4.79
CA MET A 388 -10.96 18.49 3.96
C MET A 388 -9.78 18.63 3.00
N TYR A 389 -9.69 19.74 2.26
CA TYR A 389 -8.58 19.98 1.35
C TYR A 389 -7.25 20.17 2.08
N ALA A 390 -7.21 20.86 3.24
CA ALA A 390 -5.98 20.99 4.03
C ALA A 390 -5.43 19.62 4.46
N LYS A 391 -6.28 18.71 4.95
CA LYS A 391 -5.89 17.34 5.28
C LYS A 391 -5.40 16.57 4.06
N ALA A 392 -6.07 16.75 2.93
CA ALA A 392 -5.74 16.05 1.69
C ALA A 392 -4.40 16.52 1.09
N THR A 393 -4.13 17.82 1.12
CA THR A 393 -2.84 18.39 0.72
C THR A 393 -1.70 17.87 1.60
N LEU A 394 -1.89 17.84 2.93
CA LEU A 394 -0.89 17.28 3.85
C LEU A 394 -0.64 15.78 3.61
N ALA A 395 -1.69 15.01 3.33
CA ALA A 395 -1.53 13.59 3.00
C ALA A 395 -0.77 13.41 1.68
N PHE A 396 -1.11 14.19 0.65
CA PHE A 396 -0.48 14.06 -0.67
C PHE A 396 0.95 14.59 -0.71
N SER A 397 1.30 15.63 0.06
CA SER A 397 2.67 16.13 0.13
C SER A 397 3.66 15.07 0.61
N SER A 398 3.21 14.12 1.46
CA SER A 398 4.04 12.98 1.88
C SER A 398 4.31 11.96 0.77
N LEU A 399 3.54 12.01 -0.34
CA LEU A 399 3.67 11.13 -1.51
C LEU A 399 4.43 11.80 -2.66
N GLU A 400 4.66 13.12 -2.59
CA GLU A 400 5.23 13.91 -3.68
C GLU A 400 6.59 13.39 -4.13
N PHE A 401 7.46 13.01 -3.17
CA PHE A 401 8.77 12.44 -3.46
C PHE A 401 8.65 11.19 -4.36
N PHE A 402 7.75 10.26 -4.03
CA PHE A 402 7.55 9.01 -4.76
C PHE A 402 6.87 9.17 -6.12
N THR A 403 6.15 10.27 -6.32
CA THR A 403 5.38 10.54 -7.55
C THR A 403 6.12 11.45 -8.52
N THR A 404 7.28 11.98 -8.11
CA THR A 404 8.14 12.86 -8.91
C THR A 404 9.52 12.28 -9.20
N HIS A 405 9.84 11.12 -8.60
CA HIS A 405 11.08 10.39 -8.81
C HIS A 405 10.78 8.93 -9.20
N GLN A 406 11.77 8.27 -9.78
CA GLN A 406 11.68 6.89 -10.24
C GLN A 406 12.92 6.13 -9.81
N TRP A 407 12.72 4.84 -9.51
CA TRP A 407 13.77 3.89 -9.19
C TRP A 407 13.58 2.62 -10.01
N ARG A 408 14.67 1.90 -10.23
CA ARG A 408 14.66 0.58 -10.87
C ARG A 408 14.83 -0.49 -9.80
N PHE A 409 13.74 -1.14 -9.42
CA PHE A 409 13.76 -2.26 -8.49
C PHE A 409 13.99 -3.58 -9.24
N ILE A 410 15.19 -4.15 -9.09
CA ILE A 410 15.51 -5.45 -9.69
C ILE A 410 14.74 -6.54 -8.94
N SER A 411 14.06 -7.40 -9.70
CA SER A 411 13.26 -8.53 -9.19
C SER A 411 13.59 -9.80 -9.97
N ASN A 412 14.64 -10.51 -9.53
CA ASN A 412 15.12 -11.74 -10.15
C ASN A 412 14.89 -12.95 -9.23
N ASN A 413 15.04 -12.81 -7.92
CA ASN A 413 14.88 -13.89 -6.95
C ASN A 413 13.43 -14.45 -6.93
N PRO A 414 12.35 -13.64 -7.01
CA PRO A 414 11.00 -14.17 -7.21
C PRO A 414 10.85 -15.02 -8.47
N ILE A 415 11.50 -14.64 -9.57
CA ILE A 415 11.42 -15.40 -10.83
C ILE A 415 12.16 -16.74 -10.70
N ARG A 416 13.35 -16.75 -10.10
CA ARG A 416 14.08 -17.99 -9.80
C ARG A 416 13.28 -18.91 -8.88
N LEU A 417 12.68 -18.35 -7.83
CA LEU A 417 11.82 -19.10 -6.93
C LEU A 417 10.62 -19.70 -7.67
N LEU A 418 9.97 -18.92 -8.55
CA LEU A 418 8.91 -19.46 -9.41
C LEU A 418 9.42 -20.64 -10.22
N GLU A 419 10.58 -20.55 -10.86
CA GLU A 419 11.13 -21.63 -11.69
C GLU A 419 11.28 -22.95 -10.91
N GLU A 420 11.69 -22.89 -9.64
CA GLU A 420 11.83 -24.04 -8.74
C GLU A 420 10.51 -24.63 -8.23
N MET A 421 9.40 -23.90 -8.32
CA MET A 421 8.08 -24.38 -7.86
C MET A 421 7.48 -25.42 -8.82
N SER A 422 6.75 -26.37 -8.23
CA SER A 422 5.91 -27.30 -9.00
C SER A 422 4.83 -26.54 -9.80
N ASN A 423 4.34 -27.13 -10.89
CA ASN A 423 3.26 -26.51 -11.68
C ASN A 423 1.97 -26.29 -10.87
N GLN A 424 1.71 -27.13 -9.88
CA GLN A 424 0.56 -26.98 -9.00
C GLN A 424 0.76 -25.85 -8.00
N ASP A 425 1.95 -25.72 -7.43
CA ASP A 425 2.30 -24.61 -6.54
C ASP A 425 2.32 -23.29 -7.28
N LYS A 426 2.84 -23.24 -8.52
CA LYS A 426 2.79 -22.04 -9.39
C LYS A 426 1.36 -21.54 -9.59
N LYS A 427 0.40 -22.46 -9.78
CA LYS A 427 -1.03 -22.11 -9.94
C LYS A 427 -1.65 -21.62 -8.63
N THR A 428 -1.25 -22.21 -7.51
CA THR A 428 -1.85 -21.95 -6.19
C THR A 428 -1.27 -20.69 -5.56
N PHE A 429 0.05 -20.52 -5.59
CA PHE A 429 0.79 -19.41 -5.00
C PHE A 429 1.44 -18.58 -6.12
N TYR A 430 0.61 -18.05 -7.01
CA TYR A 430 1.08 -17.30 -8.18
C TYR A 430 1.54 -15.89 -7.82
N PHE A 431 2.70 -15.46 -8.34
CA PHE A 431 3.22 -14.11 -8.14
C PHE A 431 4.08 -13.59 -9.32
N ASP A 432 3.86 -14.11 -10.54
CA ASP A 432 4.55 -13.60 -11.73
C ASP A 432 3.84 -12.38 -12.31
N VAL A 433 4.50 -11.22 -12.19
CA VAL A 433 3.95 -9.90 -12.55
C VAL A 433 3.84 -9.65 -14.05
N ARG A 434 4.49 -10.46 -14.89
CA ARG A 434 4.58 -10.22 -16.35
C ARG A 434 3.23 -10.28 -17.06
N GLU A 435 2.28 -11.04 -16.49
CA GLU A 435 0.97 -11.28 -17.10
C GLU A 435 -0.13 -10.35 -16.55
N ILE A 436 0.21 -9.34 -15.73
CA ILE A 436 -0.77 -8.39 -15.22
C ILE A 436 -1.31 -7.52 -16.37
N ASP A 437 -2.58 -7.71 -16.73
CA ASP A 437 -3.34 -6.77 -17.56
C ASP A 437 -3.75 -5.56 -16.71
N TRP A 438 -3.00 -4.46 -16.85
CA TRP A 438 -3.25 -3.23 -16.11
C TRP A 438 -4.64 -2.65 -16.34
N LYS A 439 -5.18 -2.73 -17.57
CA LYS A 439 -6.50 -2.15 -17.89
C LYS A 439 -7.58 -2.94 -17.14
N HIS A 440 -7.57 -4.26 -17.25
CA HIS A 440 -8.52 -5.11 -16.55
C HIS A 440 -8.37 -5.03 -15.03
N TYR A 441 -7.12 -4.95 -14.55
CA TYR A 441 -6.82 -4.79 -13.13
C TYR A 441 -7.45 -3.52 -12.54
N PHE A 442 -7.26 -2.36 -13.17
CA PHE A 442 -7.84 -1.11 -12.65
C PHE A 442 -9.36 -1.04 -12.77
N GLU A 443 -9.95 -1.71 -13.76
CA GLU A 443 -11.41 -1.84 -13.86
C GLU A 443 -11.99 -2.58 -12.64
N THR A 444 -11.34 -3.67 -12.25
CA THR A 444 -11.72 -4.46 -11.07
C THR A 444 -11.41 -3.71 -9.77
N TYR A 445 -10.25 -3.04 -9.71
CA TYR A 445 -9.86 -2.22 -8.57
C TYR A 445 -10.85 -1.08 -8.33
N VAL A 446 -11.26 -0.33 -9.35
CA VAL A 446 -12.23 0.77 -9.16
C VAL A 446 -13.58 0.27 -8.65
N GLN A 447 -14.07 -0.86 -9.16
CA GLN A 447 -15.27 -1.50 -8.62
C GLN A 447 -15.11 -1.90 -7.15
N GLY A 448 -13.95 -2.46 -6.81
CA GLY A 448 -13.56 -2.78 -5.43
C GLY A 448 -13.47 -1.56 -4.53
N ALA A 449 -12.81 -0.48 -4.97
CA ALA A 449 -12.73 0.78 -4.24
C ALA A 449 -14.12 1.39 -4.00
N ARG A 450 -14.99 1.38 -5.02
CA ARG A 450 -16.37 1.82 -4.89
C ARG A 450 -17.11 1.03 -3.79
N ARG A 451 -17.00 -0.31 -3.81
CA ARG A 451 -17.69 -1.18 -2.85
C ARG A 451 -17.10 -1.12 -1.44
N TYR A 452 -15.78 -1.28 -1.31
CA TYR A 452 -15.13 -1.54 -0.03
C TYR A 452 -14.61 -0.29 0.66
N ILE A 453 -14.19 0.71 -0.11
CA ILE A 453 -13.61 1.96 0.40
C ILE A 453 -14.69 3.02 0.52
N LEU A 454 -15.41 3.29 -0.57
CA LEU A 454 -16.48 4.28 -0.60
C LEU A 454 -17.80 3.77 -0.01
N LYS A 455 -17.88 2.47 0.32
CA LYS A 455 -19.09 1.82 0.87
C LYS A 455 -20.32 2.05 -0.02
N ASP A 456 -20.12 2.09 -1.33
CA ASP A 456 -21.17 2.33 -2.31
C ASP A 456 -21.62 1.02 -2.96
N ASP A 457 -22.85 0.62 -2.66
CA ASP A 457 -23.41 -0.66 -3.07
C ASP A 457 -23.48 -0.79 -4.61
N PRO A 458 -23.20 -1.96 -5.20
CA PRO A 458 -23.33 -2.19 -6.65
C PRO A 458 -24.68 -1.75 -7.24
N SER A 459 -25.79 -1.90 -6.49
CA SER A 459 -27.14 -1.52 -6.92
C SER A 459 -27.31 -0.03 -7.21
N THR A 460 -26.48 0.85 -6.65
CA THR A 460 -26.60 2.31 -6.83
C THR A 460 -25.97 2.80 -8.15
N LEU A 461 -25.35 1.91 -8.94
CA LEU A 461 -24.66 2.27 -10.18
C LEU A 461 -25.53 3.05 -11.19
N PRO A 462 -26.83 2.72 -11.40
CA PRO A 462 -27.69 3.52 -12.27
C PRO A 462 -27.86 4.97 -11.80
N LEU A 463 -28.01 5.18 -10.49
CA LEU A 463 -28.07 6.52 -9.89
C LEU A 463 -26.74 7.26 -10.07
N ALA A 464 -25.63 6.57 -9.81
CA ALA A 464 -24.29 7.13 -9.97
C ALA A 464 -24.03 7.61 -11.41
N ARG A 465 -24.44 6.84 -12.42
CA ARG A 465 -24.34 7.23 -13.84
C ARG A 465 -25.18 8.46 -14.17
N ARG A 466 -26.40 8.56 -13.62
CA ARG A 466 -27.24 9.77 -13.77
C ARG A 466 -26.57 11.00 -13.14
N ASN A 467 -26.00 10.85 -11.95
CA ASN A 467 -25.25 11.93 -11.29
C ASN A 467 -24.02 12.35 -12.09
N LEU A 468 -23.27 11.39 -12.64
CA LEU A 468 -22.12 11.66 -13.50
C LEU A 468 -22.53 12.45 -14.75
N ASN A 469 -23.64 12.09 -15.41
CA ASN A 469 -24.15 12.83 -16.57
C ASN A 469 -24.55 14.27 -16.21
N ARG A 470 -25.17 14.48 -15.03
CA ARG A 470 -25.46 15.85 -14.54
C ARG A 470 -24.17 16.64 -14.35
N LEU A 471 -23.16 16.04 -13.72
CA LEU A 471 -21.85 16.67 -13.52
C LEU A 471 -21.13 16.95 -14.84
N TYR A 472 -21.32 16.11 -15.86
CA TYR A 472 -20.81 16.34 -17.20
C TYR A 472 -21.45 17.60 -17.82
N VAL A 473 -22.78 17.71 -17.76
CA VAL A 473 -23.50 18.90 -18.26
C VAL A 473 -23.04 20.16 -17.51
N ILE A 474 -22.95 20.11 -16.17
CA ILE A 474 -22.45 21.23 -15.37
C ILE A 474 -21.03 21.62 -15.81
N ARG A 475 -20.14 20.64 -16.00
CA ARG A 475 -18.76 20.88 -16.49
C ARG A 475 -18.77 21.55 -17.86
N MET A 476 -19.61 21.11 -18.79
CA MET A 476 -19.74 21.73 -20.11
C MET A 476 -20.25 23.17 -20.01
N CYS A 477 -21.30 23.42 -19.22
CA CYS A 477 -21.81 24.78 -19.01
C CYS A 477 -20.75 25.71 -18.41
N LEU A 478 -20.03 25.27 -17.38
CA LEU A 478 -18.96 26.06 -16.76
C LEU A 478 -17.82 26.36 -17.75
N ARG A 479 -17.46 25.39 -18.59
CA ARG A 479 -16.47 25.56 -19.66
C ARG A 479 -16.92 26.58 -20.71
N LEU A 480 -18.18 26.51 -21.15
CA LEU A 480 -18.75 27.48 -22.08
C LEU A 480 -18.77 28.88 -21.48
N VAL A 481 -19.25 29.03 -20.24
CA VAL A 481 -19.26 30.33 -19.53
C VAL A 481 -17.85 30.89 -19.41
N PHE A 482 -16.87 30.08 -19.02
CA PHE A 482 -15.47 30.50 -18.96
C PHE A 482 -14.95 30.92 -20.35
N PHE A 483 -15.18 30.11 -21.39
CA PHE A 483 -14.77 30.42 -22.75
C PHE A 483 -15.36 31.75 -23.24
N PHE A 484 -16.68 31.95 -23.11
CA PHE A 484 -17.34 33.20 -23.50
C PHE A 484 -16.86 34.39 -22.68
N SER A 485 -16.52 34.20 -21.40
CA SER A 485 -16.00 35.26 -20.55
C SER A 485 -14.61 35.71 -21.02
N VAL A 486 -13.71 34.75 -21.28
CA VAL A 486 -12.37 35.02 -21.83
C VAL A 486 -12.46 35.64 -23.22
N PHE A 487 -13.30 35.08 -24.10
CA PHE A 487 -13.53 35.60 -25.44
C PHE A 487 -14.05 37.04 -25.42
N THR A 488 -14.98 37.36 -24.53
CA THR A 488 -15.51 38.73 -24.38
C THR A 488 -14.44 39.69 -23.89
N VAL A 489 -13.58 39.28 -22.95
CA VAL A 489 -12.45 40.10 -22.48
C VAL A 489 -11.46 40.32 -23.63
N LEU A 490 -11.06 39.27 -24.34
CA LEU A 490 -10.15 39.38 -25.49
C LEU A 490 -10.72 40.28 -26.59
N LEU A 491 -11.99 40.12 -26.94
CA LEU A 491 -12.65 40.99 -27.92
C LEU A 491 -12.68 42.44 -27.47
N ARG A 492 -12.87 42.74 -26.18
CA ARG A 492 -12.85 44.11 -25.66
C ARG A 492 -11.45 44.71 -25.65
N THR A 493 -10.44 43.91 -25.30
CA THR A 493 -9.04 44.35 -25.21
C THR A 493 -8.38 44.50 -26.59
N PHE A 494 -8.65 43.57 -27.51
CA PHE A 494 -8.02 43.51 -28.84
C PHE A 494 -8.92 43.99 -29.99
N LYS A 495 -10.14 44.46 -29.70
CA LYS A 495 -11.03 45.13 -30.67
C LYS A 495 -10.35 46.17 -31.56
N PRO A 496 -9.39 46.99 -31.08
CA PRO A 496 -8.74 47.98 -31.94
C PRO A 496 -7.69 47.41 -32.91
N PHE A 497 -7.34 46.12 -32.83
CA PHE A 497 -6.19 45.54 -33.55
C PHE A 497 -6.49 44.34 -34.46
N LEU A 498 -7.68 43.72 -34.39
CA LEU A 498 -8.02 42.51 -35.14
C LEU A 498 -9.37 42.60 -35.88
N LEU A 499 -9.41 42.08 -37.11
CA LEU A 499 -10.63 41.93 -37.92
C LEU A 499 -11.61 40.95 -37.23
N PRO A 500 -12.88 41.33 -36.99
CA PRO A 500 -13.88 40.51 -36.27
C PRO A 500 -14.05 39.09 -36.81
N ALA A 501 -13.88 38.89 -38.12
CA ALA A 501 -14.00 37.58 -38.78
C ALA A 501 -12.89 36.60 -38.38
N ILE A 502 -11.65 37.09 -38.20
CA ILE A 502 -10.50 36.27 -37.78
C ILE A 502 -10.69 35.84 -36.32
N CYS A 503 -11.16 36.74 -35.45
CA CYS A 503 -11.46 36.40 -34.05
C CYS A 503 -12.58 35.35 -33.94
N LEU A 504 -13.62 35.42 -34.78
CA LEU A 504 -14.73 34.46 -34.75
C LEU A 504 -14.30 33.06 -35.23
N GLN A 505 -13.52 32.98 -36.31
CA GLN A 505 -13.06 31.69 -36.85
C GLN A 505 -12.04 31.02 -35.93
N THR A 506 -11.16 31.80 -35.31
CA THR A 506 -10.21 31.31 -34.28
C THR A 506 -10.95 30.86 -33.02
N ALA A 507 -12.00 31.58 -32.61
CA ALA A 507 -12.83 31.18 -31.47
C ALA A 507 -13.61 29.89 -31.74
N ILE A 508 -14.16 29.69 -32.94
CA ILE A 508 -14.84 28.44 -33.32
C ILE A 508 -13.86 27.27 -33.32
N PHE A 509 -12.65 27.45 -33.86
CA PHE A 509 -11.60 26.43 -33.84
C PHE A 509 -11.15 26.07 -32.41
N LEU A 510 -10.87 27.08 -31.58
CA LEU A 510 -10.50 26.90 -30.17
C LEU A 510 -11.64 26.28 -29.35
N LEU A 511 -12.90 26.62 -29.63
CA LEU A 511 -14.06 26.02 -28.97
C LEU A 511 -14.20 24.54 -29.35
N ALA A 512 -13.96 24.19 -30.62
CA ALA A 512 -13.98 22.80 -31.09
C ALA A 512 -12.87 21.97 -30.42
N GLU A 513 -11.63 22.48 -30.34
CA GLU A 513 -10.55 21.83 -29.60
C GLU A 513 -10.86 21.73 -28.10
N PHE A 514 -11.38 22.79 -27.48
CA PHE A 514 -11.70 22.84 -26.04
C PHE A 514 -12.85 21.92 -25.61
N LEU A 515 -13.76 21.60 -26.54
CA LEU A 515 -14.84 20.63 -26.33
C LEU A 515 -14.40 19.18 -26.62
N SER A 516 -13.33 18.98 -27.40
CA SER A 516 -12.82 17.66 -27.79
C SER A 516 -11.94 16.95 -26.73
N VAL A 517 -11.61 17.62 -25.61
CA VAL A 517 -10.81 17.12 -24.47
C VAL A 517 -11.57 17.24 -23.14
#